data_AF-B0M0F7-F1
#
_entry.id   AF-B0M0F7-F1
#
_cell.length_a   1.000
_cell.length_b   1.000
_cell.length_c   1.000
_cell.angle_alpha   90.00
_cell.angle_beta   90.00
_cell.angle_gamma   90.00
#
_symmetry.space_group_name_H-M   'P 1'
#
loop_
_entity.id
_entity.type
_entity.pdbx_description
1 polymer ?
#
loop_
_entity_poly.entity_id
_entity_poly.type
_entity_poly.pdbx_seq_one_letter_code
_entity_poly.pdbx_strand_id
1 'polypeptide(L)'
;FESQDNVLLYPSSGWCNGLTGYLVSEYILYKISNDSRYLDKVLSNIDYLMNKLCETEEYCLCHGFLGGLDFLQVLNQDNLLSNEHKKRLEILEKTLIFKSNHNNILKKDISLFTGISGFLYYLKRKKTLRGSVITLGF
;
A
#
# COMPACT_ATOMS: atom_id res chain seq x y z
N PHE A 1 9.77 21.45 -11.79
CA PHE A 1 9.11 20.90 -10.59
C PHE A 1 10.12 20.02 -9.85
N GLU A 2 11.22 20.58 -9.37
CA GLU A 2 12.23 19.81 -8.63
C GLU A 2 12.68 20.65 -7.42
N SER A 3 11.85 20.63 -6.38
CA SER A 3 12.35 20.54 -5.01
C SER A 3 12.27 19.06 -4.66
N GLN A 4 13.27 18.49 -4.00
CA GLN A 4 13.16 17.13 -3.45
C GLN A 4 11.86 17.01 -2.66
N ASP A 5 10.92 16.19 -3.15
CA ASP A 5 9.63 16.01 -2.51
C ASP A 5 9.86 15.40 -1.13
N ASN A 6 9.64 16.20 -0.09
CA ASN A 6 9.87 15.78 1.28
C ASN A 6 8.71 14.88 1.72
N VAL A 7 8.90 13.57 1.63
CA VAL A 7 7.90 12.57 2.02
C VAL A 7 7.46 12.66 3.49
N LEU A 8 8.24 13.33 4.34
CA LEU A 8 7.87 13.60 5.74
C LEU A 8 6.68 14.55 5.86
N LEU A 9 6.30 15.23 4.76
CA LEU A 9 5.13 16.09 4.69
C LEU A 9 3.82 15.29 4.57
N TYR A 10 3.87 13.98 4.35
CA TYR A 10 2.66 13.13 4.33
C TYR A 10 2.35 12.60 5.74
N PRO A 11 1.35 13.17 6.43
CA PRO A 11 1.08 12.83 7.82
C PRO A 11 0.48 11.42 7.99
N SER A 12 -0.11 10.86 6.93
CA SER A 12 -0.79 9.56 6.93
C SER A 12 -0.19 8.58 5.93
N SER A 13 -0.38 7.29 6.18
CA SER A 13 -0.10 6.21 5.22
C SER A 13 -1.21 6.05 4.16
N GLY A 14 -2.25 6.87 4.18
CA GLY A 14 -3.45 6.66 3.37
C GLY A 14 -3.21 6.73 1.85
N TRP A 15 -4.04 6.01 1.10
CA TRP A 15 -4.03 6.07 -0.37
C TRP A 15 -4.75 7.34 -0.87
N CYS A 16 -5.88 7.72 -0.29
CA CYS A 16 -6.65 8.88 -0.77
C CYS A 16 -5.96 10.23 -0.50
N ASN A 17 -5.25 10.36 0.62
CA ASN A 17 -4.61 11.60 1.08
C ASN A 17 -3.38 11.29 1.97
N GLY A 18 -2.34 10.70 1.39
CA GLY A 18 -1.17 10.31 2.17
C GLY A 18 -0.05 9.72 1.33
N LEU A 19 0.93 9.16 2.03
CA LEU A 19 2.17 8.66 1.42
C LEU A 19 1.90 7.56 0.39
N THR A 20 0.97 6.63 0.66
CA THR A 20 0.64 5.58 -0.31
C THR A 20 0.12 6.17 -1.61
N GLY A 21 -0.77 7.17 -1.56
CA GLY A 21 -1.31 7.81 -2.77
C GLY A 21 -0.24 8.48 -3.62
N TYR A 22 0.68 9.19 -2.96
CA TYR A 22 1.84 9.79 -3.62
C TYR A 22 2.73 8.73 -4.30
N LEU A 23 3.14 7.69 -3.57
CA LEU A 23 4.01 6.64 -4.12
C LEU A 23 3.33 5.81 -5.23
N VAL A 24 2.01 5.58 -5.12
CA VAL A 24 1.20 4.99 -6.20
C VAL A 24 1.24 5.87 -7.44
N SER A 25 1.12 7.19 -7.29
CA SER A 25 1.16 8.13 -8.41
C SER A 25 2.53 8.10 -9.10
N GLU A 26 3.61 8.12 -8.33
CA GLU A 26 4.98 7.97 -8.83
C GLU A 26 5.17 6.63 -9.57
N TYR A 27 4.69 5.53 -9.01
CA TYR A 27 4.73 4.23 -9.69
C TYR A 27 3.94 4.21 -11.01
N ILE A 28 2.74 4.81 -11.05
CA ILE A 28 1.97 4.92 -12.30
C ILE A 28 2.73 5.77 -13.32
N LEU A 29 3.32 6.90 -12.90
CA LEU A 29 4.16 7.74 -13.77
C LEU A 29 5.33 6.94 -14.34
N TYR A 30 5.99 6.11 -13.54
CA TYR A 30 7.00 5.17 -14.02
C TYR A 30 6.42 4.22 -15.07
N LYS A 31 5.27 3.58 -14.82
CA LYS A 31 4.68 2.58 -15.74
C LYS A 31 4.26 3.18 -17.08
N ILE A 32 3.83 4.43 -17.13
CA ILE A 32 3.41 5.09 -18.38
C ILE A 32 4.55 5.78 -19.14
N SER A 33 5.58 6.26 -18.43
CA SER A 33 6.69 7.02 -19.04
C SER A 33 7.97 6.20 -19.23
N ASN A 34 8.11 5.10 -18.48
CA ASN A 34 9.34 4.31 -18.34
C ASN A 34 10.55 5.12 -17.82
N ASP A 35 10.31 6.26 -17.16
CA ASP A 35 11.36 7.07 -16.55
C ASP A 35 11.68 6.55 -15.14
N SER A 36 12.90 6.05 -14.95
CA SER A 36 13.34 5.40 -13.71
C SER A 36 13.34 6.34 -12.51
N ARG A 37 13.39 7.67 -12.70
CA ARG A 37 13.40 8.64 -11.59
C ARG A 37 12.15 8.52 -10.72
N TYR A 38 11.01 8.20 -11.32
CA TYR A 38 9.77 7.96 -10.60
C TYR A 38 9.82 6.66 -9.79
N LEU A 39 10.41 5.59 -10.36
CA LEU A 39 10.61 4.34 -9.65
C LEU A 39 11.61 4.50 -8.49
N ASP A 40 12.70 5.23 -8.70
CA ASP A 40 13.71 5.49 -7.67
C ASP A 40 13.11 6.20 -6.45
N LYS A 41 12.20 7.15 -6.67
CA LYS A 41 11.40 7.77 -5.61
C LYS A 41 10.52 6.76 -4.87
N VAL A 42 9.89 5.81 -5.57
CA VAL A 42 9.10 4.75 -4.92
C VAL A 42 10.00 3.87 -4.04
N LEU A 43 11.08 3.35 -4.61
CA LEU A 43 11.94 2.38 -3.95
C LEU A 43 12.67 2.97 -2.73
N SER A 44 13.13 4.22 -2.83
CA SER A 44 13.80 4.92 -1.72
C SER A 44 12.89 5.23 -0.52
N ASN A 45 11.57 5.08 -0.67
CA ASN A 45 10.58 5.40 0.36
C ASN A 45 9.82 4.18 0.91
N ILE A 46 10.16 2.96 0.48
CA ILE A 46 9.50 1.72 0.94
C ILE A 46 9.62 1.56 2.45
N ASP A 47 10.81 1.77 3.03
CA ASP A 47 11.02 1.58 4.46
C ASP A 47 10.19 2.57 5.28
N TYR A 48 10.11 3.81 4.83
CA TYR A 48 9.28 4.84 5.46
C TYR A 48 7.79 4.48 5.38
N LEU A 49 7.31 4.03 4.22
CA LEU A 49 5.95 3.54 4.06
C LEU A 49 5.64 2.37 5.00
N MET A 50 6.50 1.35 5.04
CA MET A 50 6.30 0.18 5.90
C MET A 50 6.25 0.57 7.39
N ASN A 51 7.09 1.52 7.82
CA ASN A 51 7.06 2.04 9.18
C ASN A 51 5.75 2.78 9.48
N LYS A 52 5.30 3.63 8.55
CA LYS A 52 4.01 4.34 8.66
C LYS A 52 2.82 3.39 8.71
N LEU A 53 2.87 2.27 7.99
CA LEU A 53 1.83 1.24 8.06
C LEU A 53 1.76 0.63 9.46
N CYS A 54 2.88 0.33 10.13
CA CYS A 54 2.86 -0.18 11.50
C CYS A 54 2.09 0.74 12.47
N GLU A 55 2.19 2.05 12.28
CA GLU A 55 1.50 3.09 13.05
C GLU A 55 0.01 3.24 12.69
N THR A 56 -0.44 2.68 11.57
CA THR A 56 -1.80 2.86 11.06
C THR A 56 -2.81 1.99 11.82
N GLU A 57 -3.88 2.63 12.31
CA GLU A 57 -4.95 1.96 13.04
C GLU A 57 -6.10 1.53 12.13
N GLU A 58 -6.50 2.34 11.14
CA GLU A 58 -7.53 1.94 10.19
C GLU A 58 -7.04 0.78 9.33
N TYR A 59 -7.88 -0.23 9.14
CA TYR A 59 -7.54 -1.38 8.30
C TYR A 59 -7.78 -1.15 6.81
N CYS A 60 -8.68 -0.24 6.43
CA CYS A 60 -9.31 -0.20 5.10
C CYS A 60 -8.37 0.18 3.94
N LEU A 61 -8.83 0.06 2.69
CA LEU A 61 -8.04 0.39 1.50
C LEU A 61 -7.81 1.90 1.32
N CYS A 62 -8.80 2.73 1.65
CA CYS A 62 -8.79 4.16 1.30
C CYS A 62 -7.73 4.96 2.07
N HIS A 63 -7.75 4.85 3.39
CA HIS A 63 -6.89 5.61 4.31
C HIS A 63 -6.33 4.72 5.41
N GLY A 64 -6.30 3.41 5.18
CA GLY A 64 -5.85 2.44 6.17
C GLY A 64 -4.72 1.54 5.66
N PHE A 65 -4.37 0.61 6.53
CA PHE A 65 -3.28 -0.35 6.41
C PHE A 65 -3.35 -1.17 5.11
N LEU A 66 -4.55 -1.58 4.69
CA LEU A 66 -4.72 -2.37 3.46
C LEU A 66 -4.28 -1.62 2.21
N GLY A 67 -4.45 -0.30 2.15
CA GLY A 67 -4.03 0.48 0.97
C GLY A 67 -2.53 0.36 0.72
N GLY A 68 -1.72 0.59 1.76
CA GLY A 68 -0.27 0.44 1.64
C GLY A 68 0.18 -1.00 1.44
N LEU A 69 -0.45 -1.98 2.12
CA LEU A 69 -0.18 -3.40 1.85
C LEU A 69 -0.45 -3.78 0.39
N ASP A 70 -1.56 -3.31 -0.15
CA ASP A 70 -1.95 -3.60 -1.52
C ASP A 70 -0.94 -3.05 -2.52
N PHE A 71 -0.45 -1.83 -2.29
CA PHE A 71 0.62 -1.25 -3.09
C PHE A 71 1.94 -2.01 -2.95
N LEU A 72 2.36 -2.37 -1.75
CA LEU A 72 3.56 -3.21 -1.53
C LEU A 72 3.45 -4.56 -2.24
N GLN A 73 2.25 -5.14 -2.28
CA GLN A 73 2.01 -6.39 -3.00
C GLN A 73 2.07 -6.21 -4.52
N VAL A 74 1.73 -5.04 -5.08
CA VAL A 74 1.99 -4.72 -6.50
C VAL A 74 3.49 -4.70 -6.76
N LEU A 75 4.27 -3.99 -5.95
CA LEU A 75 5.74 -3.96 -6.09
C LEU A 75 6.36 -5.36 -5.98
N ASN A 76 5.81 -6.21 -5.11
CA ASN A 76 6.25 -7.59 -4.97
C ASN A 76 5.96 -8.43 -6.24
N GLN A 77 4.78 -8.26 -6.84
CA GLN A 77 4.39 -8.96 -8.08
C GLN A 77 5.26 -8.56 -9.26
N ASP A 78 5.67 -7.30 -9.30
CA ASP A 78 6.61 -6.76 -10.30
C ASP A 78 8.08 -7.10 -9.99
N ASN A 79 8.37 -7.88 -8.95
CA ASN A 79 9.72 -8.23 -8.50
C ASN A 79 10.59 -7.03 -8.11
N LEU A 80 9.98 -5.93 -7.68
CA LEU A 80 10.66 -4.69 -7.29
C LEU A 80 11.07 -4.65 -5.81
N LEU A 81 10.55 -5.56 -4.98
CA LEU A 81 10.93 -5.65 -3.57
C LEU A 81 12.20 -6.47 -3.35
N SER A 82 13.06 -5.99 -2.46
CA SER A 82 14.19 -6.76 -1.93
C SER A 82 13.71 -7.96 -1.11
N ASN A 83 14.58 -8.94 -0.86
CA ASN A 83 14.26 -10.08 0.00
C ASN A 83 13.92 -9.67 1.44
N GLU A 84 14.51 -8.58 1.94
CA GLU A 84 14.19 -8.02 3.24
C GLU A 84 12.79 -7.40 3.25
N HIS A 85 12.47 -6.59 2.24
CA HIS A 85 11.14 -5.99 2.09
C HIS A 85 10.04 -7.05 1.93
N LYS A 86 10.32 -8.15 1.22
CA LYS A 86 9.39 -9.29 1.11
C LYS A 86 9.09 -9.92 2.48
N LYS A 87 10.12 -10.15 3.31
CA LYS A 87 9.92 -10.65 4.68
C LYS A 87 9.12 -9.67 5.54
N ARG A 88 9.40 -8.36 5.43
CA ARG A 88 8.65 -7.32 6.15
C ARG A 88 7.18 -7.27 5.71
N LEU A 89 6.90 -7.40 4.42
CA LEU A 89 5.54 -7.50 3.89
C LEU A 89 4.77 -8.67 4.53
N GLU A 90 5.36 -9.86 4.59
CA GLU A 90 4.74 -11.02 5.25
C GLU A 90 4.43 -10.78 6.74
N ILE A 91 5.28 -10.04 7.44
CA ILE A 91 5.06 -9.66 8.84
C ILE A 91 3.87 -8.69 8.95
N LEU A 92 3.85 -7.63 8.13
CA LEU A 92 2.75 -6.65 8.11
C LEU A 92 1.40 -7.32 7.83
N GLU A 93 1.36 -8.29 6.90
CA GLU A 93 0.15 -9.06 6.61
C GLU A 93 -0.36 -9.85 7.83
N LYS A 94 0.55 -10.51 8.56
CA LYS A 94 0.20 -11.24 9.80
C LYS A 94 -0.33 -10.29 10.85
N THR A 95 0.25 -9.09 10.98
CA THR A 95 -0.22 -8.04 11.89
C THR A 95 -1.64 -7.59 11.55
N LEU A 96 -1.97 -7.40 10.26
CA LEU A 96 -3.32 -7.03 9.84
C LEU A 96 -4.35 -8.10 10.24
N ILE A 97 -4.08 -9.38 9.99
CA ILE A 97 -4.98 -10.48 10.35
C ILE A 97 -5.19 -10.51 11.86
N PHE A 98 -4.11 -10.36 12.64
CA PHE A 98 -4.17 -10.32 14.10
C PHE A 98 -5.03 -9.15 14.60
N LYS A 99 -4.77 -7.91 14.13
CA LYS A 99 -5.54 -6.71 14.51
C LYS A 99 -7.02 -6.84 14.13
N SER A 100 -7.31 -7.39 12.95
CA SER A 100 -8.68 -7.57 12.45
C SER A 100 -9.52 -8.51 13.32
N ASN A 101 -8.91 -9.55 13.89
CA ASN A 101 -9.58 -10.51 14.77
C ASN A 101 -9.87 -9.96 16.18
N HIS A 102 -9.07 -9.00 16.68
CA HIS A 102 -9.17 -8.53 18.07
C HIS A 102 -10.02 -7.25 18.22
N ASN A 103 -10.05 -6.37 17.22
CA ASN A 103 -10.54 -5.00 17.41
C ASN A 103 -11.99 -4.75 16.94
N ASN A 104 -12.81 -5.79 16.70
CA ASN A 104 -14.16 -5.62 16.13
C ASN A 104 -14.18 -4.80 14.81
N ILE A 105 -13.03 -4.74 14.13
CA ILE A 105 -12.79 -3.96 12.90
C ILE A 105 -13.81 -4.28 11.79
N LEU A 106 -14.35 -5.50 11.83
CA LEU A 106 -15.37 -6.02 10.93
C LEU A 106 -16.75 -5.36 11.08
N LYS A 107 -16.96 -4.46 12.04
CA LYS A 107 -18.25 -3.79 12.31
C LYS A 107 -18.46 -2.48 11.56
N LYS A 108 -17.52 -2.02 10.72
CA LYS A 108 -17.62 -0.71 10.03
C LYS A 108 -18.71 -0.69 8.94
N ASP A 109 -18.44 -1.34 7.80
CA ASP A 109 -19.36 -1.43 6.66
C ASP A 109 -18.88 -2.51 5.66
N ILE A 110 -19.68 -2.80 4.62
CA ILE A 110 -19.37 -3.80 3.60
C ILE A 110 -18.66 -3.23 2.35
N SER A 111 -18.39 -1.93 2.29
CA SER A 111 -17.85 -1.29 1.11
C SER A 111 -16.42 -1.75 0.80
N LEU A 112 -15.99 -1.53 -0.45
CA LEU A 112 -14.64 -1.87 -0.88
C LEU A 112 -13.58 -1.01 -0.18
N PHE A 113 -13.78 0.31 -0.14
CA PHE A 113 -12.74 1.26 0.22
C PHE A 113 -12.63 1.52 1.73
N THR A 114 -13.72 1.42 2.49
CA THR A 114 -13.74 1.65 3.95
C THR A 114 -14.11 0.41 4.75
N GLY A 115 -14.66 -0.61 4.08
CA GLY A 115 -15.27 -1.77 4.69
C GLY A 115 -14.54 -3.09 4.49
N ILE A 116 -15.21 -4.17 4.91
CA ILE A 116 -14.63 -5.53 4.92
C ILE A 116 -14.38 -6.10 3.53
N SER A 117 -15.08 -5.58 2.51
CA SER A 117 -14.85 -6.02 1.13
C SER A 117 -13.44 -5.66 0.65
N GLY A 118 -12.80 -4.62 1.19
CA GLY A 118 -11.40 -4.29 0.90
C GLY A 118 -10.42 -5.39 1.35
N PHE A 119 -10.70 -6.03 2.49
CA PHE A 119 -9.90 -7.14 2.99
C PHE A 119 -10.06 -8.38 2.11
N LEU A 120 -11.32 -8.72 1.76
CA LEU A 120 -11.60 -9.84 0.87
C LEU A 120 -10.98 -9.61 -0.52
N TYR A 121 -11.04 -8.37 -1.02
CA TYR A 121 -10.41 -7.94 -2.24
C TYR A 121 -8.91 -8.22 -2.21
N TYR A 122 -8.20 -7.73 -1.20
CA TYR A 122 -6.75 -7.94 -1.03
C TYR A 122 -6.39 -9.44 -1.04
N LEU A 123 -7.08 -10.24 -0.22
CA LEU A 123 -6.83 -11.68 -0.12
C LEU A 123 -7.06 -12.42 -1.44
N LYS A 124 -8.14 -12.09 -2.17
CA LYS A 124 -8.40 -12.69 -3.48
C LYS A 124 -7.35 -12.27 -4.50
N ARG A 125 -7.02 -10.98 -4.54
CA ARG A 125 -6.05 -10.42 -5.49
C ARG A 125 -4.68 -11.08 -5.36
N LYS A 126 -4.20 -11.26 -4.12
CA LYS A 126 -2.95 -11.97 -3.84
C LYS A 126 -2.94 -13.39 -4.41
N LYS A 127 -4.04 -14.12 -4.28
CA LYS A 127 -4.17 -15.50 -4.81
C LYS A 127 -4.26 -15.55 -6.33
N THR A 128 -4.93 -14.60 -6.96
CA THR A 128 -5.20 -14.61 -8.40
C THR A 128 -4.21 -13.76 -9.22
N LEU A 129 -3.22 -13.13 -8.57
CA LEU A 129 -2.26 -12.20 -9.19
C LEU A 129 -2.94 -11.12 -10.05
N ARG A 130 -4.10 -10.62 -9.61
CA ARG A 130 -4.83 -9.56 -10.34
C ARG A 130 -4.18 -8.20 -10.08
N GLY A 131 -4.25 -7.32 -11.08
CA GLY A 131 -3.85 -5.91 -10.94
C GLY A 131 -4.65 -5.21 -9.84
N SER A 132 -4.03 -4.23 -9.19
CA SER A 132 -4.66 -3.50 -8.10
C SER A 132 -5.59 -2.39 -8.60
N VAL A 133 -6.73 -2.19 -7.92
CA VAL A 133 -7.64 -1.08 -8.18
C VAL A 133 -7.00 0.25 -7.77
N ILE A 134 -6.12 0.25 -6.76
CA ILE A 134 -5.49 1.48 -6.29
C ILE A 134 -4.35 1.91 -7.22
N THR A 135 -3.79 0.99 -8.00
CA THR A 135 -2.80 1.25 -9.07
C THR A 135 -3.42 1.24 -10.48
N LEU A 136 -4.74 1.34 -10.62
CA LEU A 136 -5.43 1.32 -11.93
C LEU A 136 -5.16 0.07 -12.79
N GLY A 137 -4.81 -1.05 -12.15
CA GLY A 137 -4.50 -2.32 -12.79
C GLY A 137 -3.04 -2.50 -13.19
N PHE A 138 -2.20 -1.48 -12.99
CA PHE A 138 -0.75 -1.56 -13.18
C PHE A 138 -0.08 -2.44 -12.13
#